data_AF-A0A4U9D5D6-F1
#
_entry.id   AF-A0A4U9D5D6-F1
#
_cell.length_a   1.000
_cell.length_b   1.000
_cell.length_c   1.000
_cell.angle_alpha   90.00
_cell.angle_beta   90.00
_cell.angle_gamma   90.00
#
_symmetry.space_group_name_H-M   'P 1'
#
loop_
_entity.id
_entity.type
_entity.pdbx_description
1 polymer ?
#
loop_
_entity_poly.entity_id
_entity_poly.type
_entity_poly.pdbx_seq_one_letter_code
_entity_poly.pdbx_strand_id
1 'polypeptide(L)'
;MPGDGRRYDYRLDTHWLVNSAYHINCADHFKGVYTSNELPHFIRDMTYDYDGNPELGHLIADEAVKLGVRAKAHNIPSLKLEYGTLVPMRYMNSDKHFKVVSISAFCTVHDFADSRRLGEAIVKAIEKYDGTVAVFASGSLVAPLYRRPARRRGDEQLHPRV
;
A
#
# COMPACT_ATOMS: atom_id res chain seq x y z
N MET A 1 27.14 -18.50 15.38
CA MET A 1 25.72 -18.89 15.58
C MET A 1 24.93 -18.27 14.43
N PRO A 2 24.22 -19.04 13.59
CA PRO A 2 23.39 -18.46 12.53
C PRO A 2 22.12 -17.86 13.16
N GLY A 3 21.89 -16.57 12.94
CA GLY A 3 20.77 -15.81 13.50
C GLY A 3 19.41 -16.25 12.94
N ASP A 4 18.39 -16.22 13.78
CA ASP A 4 17.04 -16.59 13.40
C ASP A 4 16.51 -15.65 12.30
N GLY A 5 15.93 -16.25 11.26
CA GLY A 5 15.55 -15.57 10.02
C GLY A 5 14.22 -14.83 10.09
N ARG A 6 13.94 -14.03 11.14
CA ARG A 6 12.65 -13.33 11.25
C ARG A 6 12.75 -11.88 10.78
N ARG A 7 12.50 -11.67 9.49
CA ARG A 7 12.31 -10.36 8.85
C ARG A 7 10.86 -10.21 8.40
N TYR A 8 10.21 -9.12 8.78
CA TYR A 8 8.81 -8.83 8.53
C TYR A 8 8.71 -7.45 7.88
N ASP A 9 7.85 -7.26 6.89
CA ASP A 9 7.77 -5.98 6.21
C ASP A 9 6.36 -5.37 6.32
N TYR A 10 6.28 -4.04 6.34
CA TYR A 10 5.02 -3.36 6.07
C TYR A 10 5.18 -2.33 4.96
N ARG A 11 4.06 -2.07 4.27
CA ARG A 11 3.95 -1.22 3.09
C ARG A 11 2.97 -0.08 3.37
N LEU A 12 3.35 1.13 2.98
CA LEU A 12 2.43 2.26 2.91
C LEU A 12 1.85 2.31 1.49
N ASP A 13 0.55 2.06 1.35
CA ASP A 13 -0.15 1.94 0.07
C ASP A 13 -0.91 3.24 -0.25
N THR A 14 -0.39 4.01 -1.22
CA THR A 14 -1.02 5.25 -1.68
C THR A 14 -2.22 5.02 -2.61
N HIS A 15 -2.58 3.77 -2.91
CA HIS A 15 -3.72 3.47 -3.79
C HIS A 15 -4.95 3.05 -3.00
N TRP A 16 -4.79 2.82 -1.70
CA TRP A 16 -5.93 2.60 -0.82
C TRP A 16 -6.50 3.93 -0.33
N LEU A 17 -7.55 4.38 -1.01
CA LEU A 17 -8.31 5.58 -0.67
C LEU A 17 -9.19 5.35 0.57
N VAL A 18 -9.05 6.20 1.57
CA VAL A 18 -9.87 6.19 2.79
C VAL A 18 -10.34 7.59 3.16
N ASN A 19 -11.53 7.67 3.77
CA ASN A 19 -12.25 8.93 3.97
C ASN A 19 -12.39 9.38 5.43
N SER A 20 -11.94 8.57 6.40
CA SER A 20 -12.28 8.80 7.81
C SER A 20 -11.16 8.52 8.80
N ALA A 21 -10.25 7.58 8.55
CA ALA A 21 -9.10 7.28 9.42
C ALA A 21 -7.97 6.68 8.59
N TYR A 22 -6.78 6.51 9.17
CA TYR A 22 -5.78 5.60 8.60
C TYR A 22 -6.25 4.16 8.82
N HIS A 23 -6.48 3.42 7.74
CA HIS A 23 -6.80 2.00 7.81
C HIS A 23 -5.53 1.17 7.62
N ILE A 24 -5.36 0.15 8.46
CA ILE A 24 -4.23 -0.77 8.43
C ILE A 24 -4.80 -2.16 8.13
N ASN A 25 -4.53 -2.70 6.96
CA ASN A 25 -4.89 -4.06 6.58
C ASN A 25 -3.79 -5.01 7.04
N CYS A 26 -4.12 -5.82 8.04
CA CYS A 26 -3.20 -6.73 8.71
C CYS A 26 -3.87 -8.11 8.91
N ALA A 27 -4.60 -8.58 7.90
CA ALA A 27 -5.19 -9.90 7.93
C ALA A 27 -4.15 -11.00 8.12
N ASP A 28 -4.54 -12.16 8.65
CA ASP A 28 -3.61 -13.28 8.89
C ASP A 28 -2.92 -13.76 7.59
N HIS A 29 -3.67 -13.77 6.50
CA HIS A 29 -3.20 -14.23 5.19
C HIS A 29 -3.96 -13.56 4.04
N PHE A 30 -3.23 -13.24 2.98
CA PHE A 30 -3.72 -12.57 1.78
C PHE A 30 -3.59 -13.49 0.57
N LYS A 31 -4.72 -13.98 0.07
CA LYS A 31 -4.77 -14.78 -1.15
C LYS A 31 -5.87 -14.31 -2.09
N GLY A 32 -5.56 -14.30 -3.39
CA GLY A 32 -6.53 -13.99 -4.42
C GLY A 32 -5.93 -13.83 -5.82
N VAL A 33 -6.78 -13.33 -6.71
CA VAL A 33 -6.41 -12.89 -8.06
C VAL A 33 -6.78 -11.42 -8.17
N TYR A 34 -5.87 -10.61 -8.69
CA TYR A 34 -6.05 -9.16 -8.82
C TYR A 34 -5.94 -8.71 -10.27
N THR A 35 -6.83 -7.81 -10.66
CA THR A 35 -6.77 -7.03 -11.90
C THR A 35 -6.89 -5.56 -11.52
N SER A 36 -5.98 -4.72 -12.04
CA SER A 36 -5.97 -3.29 -11.72
C SER A 36 -7.20 -2.60 -12.29
N ASN A 37 -7.87 -1.81 -11.45
CA ASN A 37 -8.98 -0.95 -11.89
C ASN A 37 -8.49 0.22 -12.77
N GLU A 38 -7.25 0.67 -12.58
CA GLU A 38 -6.69 1.81 -13.30
C GLU A 38 -6.01 1.39 -14.61
N LEU A 39 -5.25 0.28 -14.56
CA LEU A 39 -4.41 -0.18 -15.66
C LEU A 39 -4.61 -1.68 -15.96
N PRO A 40 -5.84 -2.13 -16.28
CA PRO A 40 -6.15 -3.56 -16.46
C PRO A 40 -5.40 -4.21 -17.63
N HIS A 41 -4.94 -3.42 -18.60
CA HIS A 41 -4.15 -3.90 -19.73
C HIS A 41 -2.69 -4.20 -19.36
N PHE A 42 -2.19 -3.65 -18.25
CA PHE A 42 -0.85 -3.93 -17.72
C PHE A 42 -0.85 -4.94 -16.57
N ILE A 43 -1.82 -4.85 -15.66
CA ILE A 43 -1.93 -5.72 -14.49
C ILE A 43 -3.30 -6.40 -14.53
N ARG A 44 -3.32 -7.64 -15.03
CA ARG A 44 -4.50 -8.52 -15.04
C ARG A 44 -4.16 -9.91 -14.56
N ASP A 45 -5.15 -10.56 -13.96
CA ASP A 45 -5.11 -11.98 -13.57
C ASP A 45 -3.90 -12.31 -12.68
N MET A 46 -3.47 -11.34 -11.87
CA MET A 46 -2.29 -11.47 -11.02
C MET A 46 -2.65 -12.25 -9.76
N THR A 47 -2.26 -13.52 -9.72
CA THR A 47 -2.38 -14.36 -8.52
C THR A 47 -1.41 -13.88 -7.44
N TYR A 48 -1.85 -13.87 -6.19
CA TYR A 48 -1.00 -13.57 -5.04
C TYR A 48 -1.41 -14.43 -3.83
N ASP A 49 -0.45 -14.68 -2.96
CA ASP A 49 -0.56 -15.52 -1.77
C ASP A 49 0.59 -15.12 -0.82
N TYR A 50 0.28 -14.33 0.21
CA TYR A 50 1.24 -13.76 1.16
C TYR A 50 0.70 -13.87 2.59
N ASP A 51 1.58 -14.14 3.55
CA ASP A 51 1.22 -14.05 4.97
C ASP A 51 1.11 -12.60 5.41
N GLY A 52 0.14 -12.29 6.27
CA GLY A 52 0.04 -10.98 6.88
C GLY A 52 0.54 -10.97 8.32
N ASN A 53 0.48 -9.80 8.96
CA ASN A 53 0.99 -9.61 10.32
C ASN A 53 0.01 -8.80 11.19
N PRO A 54 -1.00 -9.47 11.76
CA PRO A 54 -1.98 -8.82 12.63
C PRO A 54 -1.36 -8.18 13.86
N GLU A 55 -0.37 -8.85 14.48
CA GLU A 55 0.31 -8.36 15.68
C GLU A 55 0.93 -6.97 15.44
N LEU A 56 1.75 -6.83 14.40
CA LEU A 56 2.36 -5.56 14.05
C LEU A 56 1.30 -4.52 13.63
N GLY A 57 0.28 -4.93 12.86
CA GLY A 57 -0.79 -4.02 12.44
C GLY A 57 -1.59 -3.42 13.60
N HIS A 58 -1.91 -4.23 14.60
CA HIS A 58 -2.57 -3.78 15.83
C HIS A 58 -1.68 -2.87 16.66
N LEU A 59 -0.39 -3.21 16.83
CA LEU A 59 0.58 -2.35 17.52
C LEU A 59 0.69 -0.97 16.89
N ILE A 60 0.75 -0.88 15.55
CA ILE A 60 0.80 0.39 14.82
C ILE A 60 -0.46 1.21 15.08
N ALA A 61 -1.64 0.59 15.00
CA ALA A 61 -2.91 1.28 15.25
C ALA A 61 -2.97 1.84 16.68
N ASP A 62 -2.56 1.06 17.67
CA ASP A 62 -2.58 1.46 19.08
C ASP A 62 -1.63 2.63 19.36
N GLU A 63 -0.41 2.62 18.82
CA GLU A 63 0.52 3.74 18.97
C GLU A 63 0.04 4.99 18.22
N ALA A 64 -0.61 4.83 17.07
CA ALA A 64 -1.16 5.96 16.31
C ALA A 64 -2.28 6.65 17.10
N VAL A 65 -3.20 5.88 17.69
CA VAL A 65 -4.27 6.40 18.54
C VAL A 65 -3.71 7.12 19.77
N LYS A 66 -2.65 6.61 20.40
CA LYS A 66 -1.97 7.29 21.53
C LYS A 66 -1.37 8.65 21.15
N LEU A 67 -0.99 8.83 19.88
CA LEU A 67 -0.49 10.09 19.34
C LEU A 67 -1.58 11.00 18.78
N GLY A 68 -2.85 10.67 19.02
CA GLY A 68 -3.99 11.45 18.55
C GLY A 68 -4.32 11.27 17.07
N VAL A 69 -3.70 10.29 16.41
CA VAL A 69 -4.00 9.94 15.01
C VAL A 69 -5.15 8.94 14.98
N ARG A 70 -6.19 9.23 14.20
CA ARG A 70 -7.28 8.28 13.99
C ARG A 70 -6.78 7.14 13.10
N ALA A 71 -6.54 5.98 13.68
CA ALA A 71 -6.10 4.78 12.97
C ALA A 71 -6.92 3.56 13.40
N LYS A 72 -7.08 2.59 12.48
CA LYS A 72 -7.77 1.32 12.75
C LYS A 72 -7.13 0.17 11.99
N ALA A 73 -6.77 -0.88 12.73
CA ALA A 73 -6.34 -2.16 12.18
C ALA A 73 -7.53 -3.05 11.80
N HIS A 74 -7.38 -3.79 10.69
CA HIS A 74 -8.38 -4.69 10.13
C HIS A 74 -7.75 -6.05 9.88
N ASN A 75 -8.33 -7.08 10.48
CA ASN A 75 -8.12 -8.48 10.11
C ASN A 75 -9.44 -9.02 9.52
N ILE A 76 -9.69 -8.71 8.25
CA ILE A 76 -10.93 -9.04 7.56
C ILE A 76 -10.59 -9.85 6.31
N PRO A 77 -10.95 -11.15 6.21
CA PRO A 77 -10.54 -12.02 5.09
C PRO A 77 -10.99 -11.55 3.70
N SER A 78 -12.10 -10.79 3.63
CA SER A 78 -12.62 -10.21 2.40
C SER A 78 -11.90 -8.92 1.97
N LEU A 79 -11.15 -8.27 2.88
CA LEU A 79 -10.39 -7.07 2.57
C LEU A 79 -9.06 -7.43 1.91
N LYS A 80 -9.03 -7.32 0.58
CA LYS A 80 -7.87 -7.69 -0.24
C LYS A 80 -6.82 -6.58 -0.32
N LEU A 81 -5.64 -6.91 -0.86
CA LEU A 81 -4.56 -5.96 -1.08
C LEU A 81 -4.78 -5.20 -2.40
N GLU A 82 -4.38 -3.93 -2.41
CA GLU A 82 -4.37 -3.10 -3.62
C GLU A 82 -3.07 -3.26 -4.40
N TYR A 83 -3.07 -2.83 -5.67
CA TYR A 83 -1.90 -3.01 -6.53
C TYR A 83 -0.65 -2.27 -6.03
N GLY A 84 -0.81 -1.17 -5.30
CA GLY A 84 0.29 -0.42 -4.69
C GLY A 84 1.09 -1.26 -3.70
N THR A 85 0.44 -2.21 -3.03
CA THR A 85 1.08 -3.24 -2.22
C THR A 85 1.51 -4.43 -3.08
N LEU A 86 0.65 -4.95 -3.96
CA LEU A 86 0.91 -6.20 -4.68
C LEU A 86 2.09 -6.13 -5.67
N VAL A 87 2.28 -5.00 -6.35
CA VAL A 87 3.34 -4.84 -7.37
C VAL A 87 4.73 -4.93 -6.74
N PRO A 88 5.10 -4.17 -5.69
CA PRO A 88 6.35 -4.36 -4.98
C PRO A 88 6.54 -5.77 -4.46
N MET A 89 5.50 -6.39 -3.90
CA MET A 89 5.57 -7.74 -3.34
C MET A 89 5.91 -8.78 -4.40
N ARG A 90 5.38 -8.63 -5.62
CA ARG A 90 5.68 -9.52 -6.75
C ARG A 90 7.17 -9.51 -7.13
N TYR A 91 7.84 -8.35 -7.02
CA TYR A 91 9.24 -8.21 -7.42
C TYR A 91 10.24 -8.41 -6.27
N MET A 92 9.83 -8.14 -5.03
CA MET A 92 10.73 -8.09 -3.87
C MET A 92 10.51 -9.22 -2.85
N ASN A 93 9.39 -9.93 -2.93
CA ASN A 93 9.02 -11.00 -1.98
C ASN A 93 8.44 -12.22 -2.72
N SER A 94 9.01 -12.56 -3.87
CA SER A 94 8.58 -13.73 -4.65
C SER A 94 8.81 -15.06 -3.93
N ASP A 95 9.78 -15.09 -3.01
CA ASP A 95 10.10 -16.20 -2.12
C ASP A 95 9.23 -16.25 -0.86
N LYS A 96 8.33 -15.28 -0.68
CA LYS A 96 7.40 -15.16 0.46
C LYS A 96 8.07 -15.13 1.83
N HIS A 97 9.31 -14.66 1.90
CA HIS A 97 10.05 -14.55 3.14
C HIS A 97 9.45 -13.49 4.08
N PHE A 98 8.82 -12.43 3.52
CA PHE A 98 8.24 -11.33 4.28
C PHE A 98 6.73 -11.49 4.48
N LYS A 99 6.27 -11.20 5.70
CA LYS A 99 4.86 -10.93 6.00
C LYS A 99 4.47 -9.53 5.53
N VAL A 100 3.17 -9.28 5.39
CA VAL A 100 2.61 -8.03 4.85
C VAL A 100 1.68 -7.34 5.85
N VAL A 101 1.90 -6.04 6.02
CA VAL A 101 0.88 -5.11 6.53
C VAL A 101 0.75 -3.97 5.53
N SER A 102 -0.46 -3.63 5.13
CA SER A 102 -0.73 -2.52 4.18
C SER A 102 -1.43 -1.38 4.91
N ILE A 103 -0.89 -0.18 4.83
CA ILE A 103 -1.44 1.01 5.50
C ILE A 103 -1.91 1.99 4.43
N SER A 104 -3.16 2.44 4.51
CA SER A 104 -3.71 3.42 3.58
C SER A 104 -2.96 4.76 3.68
N ALA A 105 -2.43 5.25 2.58
CA ALA A 105 -1.73 6.53 2.52
C ALA A 105 -2.47 7.59 1.68
N PHE A 106 -3.57 7.23 1.00
CA PHE A 106 -4.42 8.20 0.28
C PHE A 106 -5.62 8.60 1.13
N CYS A 107 -5.42 9.62 1.95
CA CYS A 107 -6.42 10.10 2.90
C CYS A 107 -6.85 11.52 2.53
N THR A 108 -8.14 11.72 2.24
CA THR A 108 -8.66 13.02 1.79
C THR A 108 -8.89 14.02 2.91
N VAL A 109 -8.77 13.59 4.17
CA VAL A 109 -9.13 14.35 5.37
C VAL A 109 -8.01 14.43 6.40
N HIS A 110 -6.77 14.13 6.01
CA HIS A 110 -5.61 14.11 6.92
C HIS A 110 -4.59 15.18 6.52
N ASP A 111 -3.99 15.83 7.53
CA ASP A 111 -2.96 16.83 7.32
C ASP A 111 -1.56 16.20 7.36
N PHE A 112 -0.55 16.92 6.86
CA PHE A 112 0.85 16.49 6.91
C PHE A 112 1.31 16.17 8.33
N ALA A 113 0.81 16.91 9.33
CA ALA A 113 1.12 16.66 10.73
C ALA A 113 0.63 15.28 11.19
N ASP A 114 -0.52 14.79 10.70
CA ASP A 114 -1.04 13.46 11.05
C ASP A 114 -0.22 12.36 10.39
N SER A 115 0.25 12.58 9.16
CA SER A 115 1.16 11.65 8.48
C SER A 115 2.50 11.55 9.22
N ARG A 116 3.03 12.68 9.73
CA ARG A 116 4.24 12.69 10.57
C ARG A 116 4.04 11.91 11.86
N ARG A 117 2.94 12.15 12.58
CA ARG A 117 2.59 11.43 13.82
C ARG A 117 2.35 9.94 13.57
N LEU A 118 1.78 9.57 12.43
CA LEU A 118 1.67 8.17 12.03
C LEU A 118 3.07 7.55 11.84
N GLY A 119 3.99 8.25 11.19
CA GLY A 119 5.39 7.82 11.09
C GLY A 119 6.03 7.59 12.47
N GLU A 120 5.84 8.53 13.40
CA GLU A 120 6.31 8.40 14.79
C GLU A 120 5.66 7.21 15.52
N ALA A 121 4.37 6.97 15.31
CA ALA A 121 3.65 5.84 15.86
C ALA A 121 4.20 4.51 15.35
N ILE A 122 4.53 4.44 14.06
CA ILE A 122 5.07 3.22 13.48
C ILE A 122 6.46 2.92 14.06
N VAL A 123 7.32 3.92 14.23
CA VAL A 123 8.63 3.72 14.89
C VAL A 123 8.44 3.13 16.29
N LYS A 124 7.53 3.69 17.10
CA LYS A 124 7.21 3.18 18.44
C LYS A 124 6.64 1.75 18.44
N ALA A 125 5.87 1.41 17.42
CA ALA A 125 5.33 0.06 17.27
C ALA A 125 6.44 -0.94 16.93
N ILE A 126 7.37 -0.58 16.04
CA ILE A 126 8.54 -1.40 15.68
C ILE A 126 9.43 -1.62 16.90
N GLU A 127 9.69 -0.59 17.72
CA GLU A 127 10.49 -0.70 18.94
C GLU A 127 9.91 -1.70 19.96
N LYS A 128 8.59 -1.92 19.93
CA LYS A 128 7.87 -2.85 20.82
C LYS A 128 7.67 -4.22 20.20
N TYR A 129 7.94 -4.37 18.91
CA TYR A 129 7.66 -5.58 18.16
C TYR A 129 8.84 -6.55 18.25
N ASP A 130 8.57 -7.82 18.55
CA ASP A 130 9.57 -8.87 18.59
C ASP A 130 9.87 -9.39 17.17
N GLY A 131 10.58 -8.59 16.38
CA GLY A 131 10.98 -8.94 15.03
C GLY A 131 11.72 -7.84 14.28
N THR A 132 12.39 -8.20 13.20
CA THR A 132 13.00 -7.20 12.31
C THR A 132 11.95 -6.65 11.36
N VAL A 133 11.82 -5.34 11.25
CA VAL A 133 10.85 -4.70 10.37
C VAL A 133 11.52 -3.93 9.23
N ALA A 134 11.11 -4.17 7.97
CA ALA A 134 11.47 -3.27 6.87
C ALA A 134 10.26 -2.47 6.33
N VAL A 135 10.54 -1.23 5.97
CA VAL A 135 9.55 -0.21 5.63
C VAL A 135 9.70 0.18 4.17
N PHE A 136 8.60 0.17 3.43
CA PHE A 136 8.61 0.66 2.05
C PHE A 136 7.44 1.59 1.81
N ALA A 137 7.77 2.81 1.38
CA ALA A 137 6.81 3.79 0.90
C ALA A 137 6.63 3.58 -0.62
N SER A 138 5.53 2.94 -1.04
CA SER A 138 5.24 2.73 -2.46
C SER A 138 4.38 3.87 -3.02
N GLY A 139 5.01 5.03 -3.21
CA GLY A 139 4.45 6.17 -3.94
C GLY A 139 5.38 6.57 -5.09
N SER A 140 4.82 7.02 -6.22
CA SER A 140 5.63 7.57 -7.31
C SER A 140 6.06 9.01 -6.97
N LEU A 141 7.35 9.33 -7.11
CA LEU A 141 7.93 10.65 -6.81
C LEU A 141 7.45 11.74 -7.78
N VAL A 142 7.11 11.36 -9.02
CA VAL A 142 6.57 12.23 -10.08
C VAL A 142 5.62 11.39 -10.93
N ALA A 143 4.35 11.79 -11.00
CA ALA A 143 3.35 11.15 -11.84
C ALA A 143 2.85 12.15 -12.90
N PRO A 144 3.59 12.42 -13.98
CA PRO A 144 2.99 12.99 -15.17
C PRO A 144 2.05 11.94 -15.76
N LEU A 145 0.79 11.95 -15.32
CA LEU A 145 -0.29 11.25 -16.00
C LEU A 145 -0.26 11.75 -17.45
N TYR A 146 -0.05 10.86 -18.42
CA TYR A 146 0.14 11.20 -19.82
C TYR A 146 -0.85 12.29 -20.26
N ARG A 147 -0.35 13.52 -20.42
CA ARG A 147 -1.13 14.62 -20.95
C ARG A 147 -1.14 14.41 -22.45
N ARG A 148 -2.31 14.08 -23.03
CA ARG A 148 -2.51 14.11 -24.48
C ARG A 148 -1.82 15.39 -25.00
N PRO A 149 -0.88 15.33 -25.95
CA PRO A 149 -0.34 16.55 -26.52
C PRO A 149 -1.54 17.37 -27.03
N ALA A 150 -1.61 18.63 -26.61
CA ALA A 150 -2.65 19.53 -27.10
C ALA A 150 -2.61 19.47 -28.63
N ARG A 151 -3.73 19.10 -29.26
CA ARG A 151 -3.88 19.26 -30.71
C ARG A 151 -3.49 20.71 -31.01
N ARG A 152 -2.44 20.91 -31.80
CA ARG A 152 -2.18 22.22 -32.39
C ARG A 152 -3.43 22.54 -33.23
N ARG A 153 -4.01 23.72 -33.06
CA ARG A 153 -4.96 24.26 -34.05
C ARG A 153 -4.19 24.31 -35.38
N GLY A 154 -4.54 23.43 -36.31
CA GLY A 154 -3.83 23.30 -37.58
C GLY A 154 -4.19 22.05 -38.39
N ASP A 155 -4.58 20.95 -37.77
CA ASP A 155 -4.99 19.74 -38.51
C ASP A 155 -6.47 19.79 -38.89
N GLU A 156 -6.80 20.71 -39.78
CA GLU A 156 -8.01 20.69 -40.58
C GLU A 156 -7.62 20.45 -42.03
N GLN A 157 -7.47 19.19 -42.42
CA GLN A 157 -7.85 18.64 -43.73
C GLN A 157 -7.31 17.22 -43.89
N LEU A 158 -8.22 16.27 -44.03
CA LEU A 158 -8.26 15.20 -45.06
C LEU A 158 -9.10 14.03 -44.54
N HIS A 159 -10.42 14.18 -44.64
CA HIS A 159 -11.29 13.02 -44.84
C HIS A 159 -11.26 12.67 -46.33
N PRO A 160 -10.87 11.45 -46.75
CA PRO A 160 -11.41 10.90 -47.96
C PRO A 160 -12.84 10.43 -47.67
N ARG A 161 -13.80 11.03 -48.35
CA ARG A 161 -15.11 10.43 -48.55
C ARG A 161 -14.93 9.19 -49.42
N VAL A 162 -15.33 8.02 -48.94
CA VAL A 162 -16.16 7.05 -49.68
C VAL A 162 -16.96 6.25 -48.67
#